data_AF-A0A416HS33-F1
#
_entry.id   AF-A0A416HS33-F1
#
_cell.length_a   1.000
_cell.length_b   1.000
_cell.length_c   1.000
_cell.angle_alpha   90.00
_cell.angle_beta   90.00
_cell.angle_gamma   90.00
#
_symmetry.space_group_name_H-M   'P 1'
#
loop_
_entity.id
_entity.type
_entity.pdbx_description
1 polymer ?
#
loop_
_entity_poly.entity_id
_entity_poly.type
_entity_poly.pdbx_seq_one_letter_code
_entity_poly.pdbx_strand_id
1 'polypeptide(L)'
;MTMPKEDGSEEAFAEVIKSIAGRLRNCYVIDLYTYAPPYDEAFKKKYFCGHMNAMGYLLTAHYVMTYIDWIIRHNADDFAFVQFIGSGYKPFDGRGS
;
A
#
# COMPACT_ATOMS: atom_id res chain seq x y z
N MET A 1 18.22 9.26 -0.47
CA MET A 1 18.47 7.90 -1.00
C MET A 1 17.32 7.02 -0.53
N THR A 2 16.49 6.51 -1.45
CA THR A 2 15.30 5.69 -1.18
C THR A 2 15.58 4.19 -1.21
N MET A 3 16.86 3.79 -1.22
CA MET A 3 17.21 2.37 -1.18
C MET A 3 17.04 1.84 0.25
N PRO A 4 16.30 0.73 0.42
CA PRO A 4 16.35 -0.12 1.62
C PRO A 4 17.81 -0.35 2.06
N LYS A 5 18.10 -0.18 3.34
CA LYS A 5 19.42 -0.51 3.91
C LYS A 5 19.42 -1.98 4.31
N GLU A 6 20.24 -2.81 3.66
CA GLU A 6 20.32 -4.27 3.87
C GLU A 6 20.87 -4.70 5.27
N ASP A 7 20.63 -3.92 6.32
CA ASP A 7 20.99 -4.16 7.72
C ASP A 7 19.82 -4.72 8.56
N GLY A 8 18.69 -5.06 7.92
CA GLY A 8 17.49 -5.57 8.57
C GLY A 8 16.62 -4.47 9.17
N SER A 9 16.99 -3.20 9.02
CA SER A 9 16.17 -2.07 9.45
C SER A 9 14.85 -1.98 8.70
N GLU A 10 14.70 -2.61 7.53
CA GLU A 10 13.49 -2.47 6.73
C GLU A 10 12.35 -3.33 7.24
N GLU A 11 12.63 -4.49 7.83
CA GLU A 11 11.61 -5.31 8.49
C GLU A 11 11.05 -4.55 9.70
N ALA A 12 11.94 -4.05 10.56
CA ALA A 12 11.56 -3.24 11.72
C ALA A 12 10.80 -1.98 11.30
N PHE A 13 11.21 -1.34 10.20
CA PHE A 13 10.51 -0.18 9.66
C PHE A 13 9.12 -0.55 9.13
N ALA A 14 8.99 -1.64 8.38
CA ALA A 14 7.70 -2.13 7.87
C ALA A 14 6.72 -2.41 9.01
N GLU A 15 7.18 -3.05 10.10
CA GLU A 15 6.37 -3.32 11.28
C GLU A 15 5.93 -2.03 12.01
N VAL A 16 6.80 -1.01 12.08
CA VAL A 16 6.40 0.31 12.60
C VAL A 16 5.30 0.94 11.74
N ILE A 17 5.41 0.89 10.42
CA ILE A 17 4.38 1.42 9.51
C ILE A 17 3.05 0.68 9.68
N LYS A 18 3.07 -0.66 9.77
CA LYS A 18 1.87 -1.47 10.04
C LYS A 18 1.23 -1.12 11.38
N SER A 19 2.04 -0.93 12.42
CA SER A 19 1.58 -0.50 13.76
C SER A 19 0.91 0.87 13.74
N ILE A 20 1.40 1.82 12.94
CA ILE A 20 0.76 3.13 12.77
C ILE A 20 -0.63 2.97 12.13
N ALA A 21 -0.74 2.21 11.03
CA ALA A 21 -2.03 2.00 10.38
C ALA A 21 -3.04 1.30 11.30
N GLY A 22 -2.60 0.31 12.09
CA GLY A 22 -3.44 -0.37 13.09
C GLY A 22 -3.98 0.54 14.21
N ARG A 23 -3.42 1.75 14.39
CA ARG A 23 -3.90 2.75 15.35
C ARG A 23 -4.82 3.81 14.72
N LEU A 24 -4.91 3.86 13.39
CA LEU A 24 -5.69 4.85 12.66
C LEU A 24 -7.00 4.23 12.17
N ARG A 25 -8.09 4.98 12.28
CA ARG A 25 -9.37 4.58 11.70
C ARG A 25 -9.32 4.76 10.17
N ASN A 26 -9.80 3.77 9.43
CA ASN A 26 -9.87 3.78 7.96
C ASN A 26 -8.49 3.91 7.28
N CYS A 27 -7.47 3.27 7.84
CA CYS A 27 -6.12 3.28 7.29
C CYS A 27 -5.69 1.85 6.92
N TYR A 28 -5.22 1.66 5.69
CA TYR A 28 -4.71 0.38 5.18
C TYR A 28 -3.27 0.56 4.69
N VAL A 29 -2.48 -0.50 4.78
CA VAL A 29 -1.09 -0.53 4.32
C VAL A 29 -0.97 -1.30 3.02
N ILE A 30 -0.26 -0.72 2.05
CA ILE A 30 0.24 -1.47 0.90
C ILE A 30 1.62 -2.03 1.28
N ASP A 31 1.65 -3.32 1.61
CA ASP A 31 2.84 -4.00 2.13
C ASP A 31 3.72 -4.57 1.00
N LEU A 32 4.47 -3.69 0.34
CA LEU A 32 5.43 -4.11 -0.68
C LEU A 32 6.65 -4.82 -0.08
N TYR A 33 6.93 -4.66 1.22
CA TYR A 33 8.03 -5.37 1.86
C TYR A 33 7.76 -6.88 1.88
N THR A 34 6.56 -7.28 2.26
CA THR A 34 6.17 -8.71 2.28
C THR A 34 5.78 -9.25 0.91
N TYR A 35 5.10 -8.45 0.07
CA TYR A 35 4.47 -8.99 -1.15
C TYR A 35 5.15 -8.62 -2.47
N ALA A 36 6.09 -7.67 -2.52
CA ALA A 36 6.84 -7.44 -3.75
C ALA A 36 7.92 -8.52 -3.96
N PRO A 37 8.30 -8.82 -5.21
CA PRO A 37 9.44 -9.68 -5.48
C PRO A 37 10.73 -9.13 -4.85
N PRO A 38 11.70 -9.99 -4.50
CA PRO A 38 12.99 -9.53 -3.98
C PRO A 38 13.71 -8.66 -5.02
N TYR A 39 14.30 -7.56 -4.57
CA TYR A 39 15.06 -6.64 -5.45
C TYR A 39 16.50 -7.14 -5.62
N ASP A 40 16.63 -8.37 -6.11
CA ASP A 40 17.91 -9.02 -6.36
C ASP A 40 18.69 -8.38 -7.53
N GLU A 41 19.87 -8.91 -7.84
CA GLU A 41 20.72 -8.40 -8.92
C GLU A 41 20.03 -8.46 -10.30
N ALA A 42 19.20 -9.47 -10.56
CA ALA A 42 18.47 -9.58 -11.82
C ALA A 42 17.39 -8.50 -11.93
N PHE A 43 16.67 -8.25 -10.83
CA PHE A 43 15.70 -7.17 -10.72
C PHE A 43 16.38 -5.81 -10.90
N LYS A 44 17.47 -5.54 -10.15
CA LYS A 44 18.24 -4.30 -10.21
C LYS A 44 18.77 -4.05 -11.63
N LYS A 45 19.35 -5.07 -12.29
CA LYS A 45 19.84 -4.96 -13.68
C LYS A 45 18.76 -4.54 -14.68
N LYS A 46 17.52 -4.99 -14.48
CA LYS A 46 16.40 -4.71 -15.39
C LYS A 46 15.68 -3.40 -15.07
N TYR A 47 15.50 -3.09 -13.80
CA TYR A 47 14.58 -2.06 -13.32
C TYR A 47 15.28 -0.85 -12.69
N PHE A 48 16.62 -0.80 -12.61
CA PHE A 48 17.36 0.31 -12.00
C PHE A 48 18.47 0.89 -12.88
N CYS A 49 18.82 2.14 -12.59
CA CYS A 49 19.96 2.91 -13.10
C CYS A 49 20.48 3.87 -12.01
N GLY A 50 20.82 3.34 -10.82
CA GLY A 50 21.10 4.11 -9.60
C GLY A 50 19.85 4.45 -8.75
N HIS A 51 18.69 4.52 -9.40
CA HIS A 51 17.34 4.47 -8.82
C HIS A 51 16.44 3.68 -9.80
N MET A 52 15.13 3.55 -9.54
CA MET A 52 14.24 2.87 -10.50
C MET A 52 14.25 3.57 -11.86
N ASN A 53 14.39 2.81 -12.94
CA ASN A 53 14.23 3.33 -14.30
C ASN A 53 12.73 3.39 -14.67
N ALA A 54 12.41 3.80 -15.91
CA ALA A 54 11.01 3.90 -16.37
C ALA A 54 10.24 2.58 -16.24
N MET A 55 10.88 1.44 -16.51
CA MET A 55 10.26 0.12 -16.35
C MET A 55 9.98 -0.20 -14.87
N GLY A 56 10.89 0.17 -13.97
CA GLY A 56 10.73 -0.03 -12.52
C GLY A 56 9.60 0.82 -11.94
N TYR A 57 9.48 2.08 -12.37
CA TYR A 57 8.37 2.94 -11.97
C TYR A 57 7.03 2.45 -12.51
N LEU A 58 6.96 1.99 -13.76
CA LEU A 58 5.74 1.40 -14.31
C LEU A 58 5.32 0.15 -13.53
N LEU A 59 6.27 -0.74 -13.24
CA LEU A 59 6.02 -1.94 -12.44
C LEU A 59 5.50 -1.59 -11.04
N THR A 60 6.13 -0.62 -10.37
CA THR A 60 5.71 -0.17 -9.05
C THR A 60 4.30 0.44 -9.08
N ALA A 61 3.97 1.21 -10.11
CA ALA A 61 2.61 1.71 -10.31
C ALA A 61 1.60 0.57 -10.44
N HIS A 62 1.94 -0.49 -11.17
CA HIS A 62 1.09 -1.69 -11.25
C HIS A 62 0.91 -2.39 -9.91
N TYR A 63 1.97 -2.52 -9.09
CA TYR A 63 1.83 -3.07 -7.74
C TYR A 63 0.87 -2.23 -6.88
N VAL A 64 1.07 -0.91 -6.84
CA VAL A 64 0.21 -0.01 -6.07
C VAL A 64 -1.25 -0.12 -6.52
N MET A 65 -1.52 -0.06 -7.82
CA MET A 65 -2.88 -0.18 -8.36
C MET A 65 -3.52 -1.54 -8.04
N THR A 66 -2.75 -2.62 -8.14
CA THR A 66 -3.23 -3.98 -7.85
C THR A 66 -3.60 -4.15 -6.38
N TYR A 67 -2.77 -3.65 -5.47
CA TYR A 67 -3.07 -3.75 -4.04
C TYR A 67 -4.17 -2.80 -3.59
N ILE A 68 -4.32 -1.61 -4.19
CA ILE A 68 -5.49 -0.75 -3.96
C ILE A 68 -6.78 -1.49 -4.35
N ASP A 69 -6.81 -2.09 -5.54
CA ASP A 69 -7.97 -2.88 -6.00
C ASP A 69 -8.28 -4.04 -5.04
N TRP A 70 -7.25 -4.79 -4.63
CA TRP A 70 -7.39 -5.87 -3.67
C TRP A 70 -7.96 -5.37 -2.33
N ILE A 71 -7.39 -4.30 -1.74
CA ILE A 71 -7.84 -3.73 -0.46
C ILE A 71 -9.32 -3.32 -0.54
N ILE A 72 -9.72 -2.61 -1.60
CA ILE A 72 -11.10 -2.15 -1.76
C ILE A 72 -12.05 -3.33 -1.87
N ARG A 73 -11.74 -4.32 -2.72
CA ARG A 73 -12.64 -5.47 -2.92
C ARG A 73 -12.74 -6.38 -1.70
N HIS A 74 -11.67 -6.52 -0.93
CA HIS A 74 -11.67 -7.36 0.28
C HIS A 74 -12.33 -6.67 1.47
N ASN A 75 -12.49 -5.34 1.44
CA ASN A 75 -13.06 -4.55 2.52
C ASN A 75 -14.20 -3.65 2.00
N ALA A 76 -15.04 -4.17 1.08
CA ALA A 76 -15.99 -3.34 0.32
C ALA A 76 -16.93 -2.50 1.21
N ASP A 77 -17.34 -3.02 2.36
CA ASP A 77 -18.18 -2.31 3.33
C ASP A 77 -17.49 -1.05 3.90
N ASP A 78 -16.19 -1.11 4.15
CA ASP A 78 -15.40 0.03 4.65
C ASP A 78 -15.28 1.15 3.59
N PHE A 79 -15.40 0.78 2.31
CA PHE A 79 -15.28 1.71 1.18
C PHE A 79 -16.62 2.23 0.63
N ALA A 80 -17.76 1.64 1.02
CA ALA A 80 -19.08 1.92 0.44
C ALA A 80 -19.50 3.40 0.53
N PHE A 81 -19.01 4.12 1.53
CA PHE A 81 -19.48 5.47 1.89
C PHE A 81 -18.35 6.49 2.09
N VAL A 82 -17.17 6.23 1.51
CA VAL A 82 -15.98 7.09 1.67
C VAL A 82 -16.20 8.53 1.18
N GLN A 83 -17.11 8.75 0.24
CA GLN A 83 -17.50 10.07 -0.26
C GLN A 83 -18.11 10.98 0.81
N PHE A 84 -18.60 10.41 1.92
CA PHE A 84 -19.20 11.17 3.02
C PHE A 84 -18.23 11.46 4.17
N ILE A 85 -16.98 11.00 4.12
CA ILE A 85 -15.99 11.27 5.16
C ILE A 85 -15.81 12.78 5.32
N GLY A 86 -15.93 13.27 6.57
CA GLY A 86 -15.80 14.69 6.90
C GLY A 86 -17.00 15.58 6.52
N SER A 87 -18.03 15.01 5.86
CA SER A 87 -19.16 15.79 5.34
C SER A 87 -20.28 16.05 6.37
N GLY A 88 -20.32 15.31 7.47
CA GLY A 88 -21.41 15.33 8.47
C GLY A 88 -22.67 14.55 8.05
N TYR A 89 -22.74 14.06 6.81
CA TYR A 89 -23.84 13.23 6.33
C TYR A 89 -23.70 11.77 6.77
N LYS A 90 -24.82 11.14 7.12
CA LYS A 90 -24.92 9.69 7.30
C LYS A 90 -25.50 9.07 6.03
N PRO A 91 -24.83 8.07 5.43
CA PRO A 91 -25.38 7.35 4.30
C PRO A 91 -26.66 6.60 4.69
N PHE A 92 -27.56 6.45 3.74
CA PHE A 92 -28.67 5.50 3.86
C PHE A 92 -28.10 4.09 3.61
N ASP A 93 -28.15 3.22 4.62
CA ASP A 93 -27.56 1.87 4.57
C ASP A 93 -28.61 0.75 4.47
N GLY A 94 -29.89 1.10 4.30
CA GLY A 94 -30.99 0.15 4.15
C GLY A 94 -31.25 -0.74 5.38
N ARG A 95 -30.55 -0.51 6.49
CA ARG A 95 -30.73 -1.21 7.76
C ARG A 95 -31.38 -0.18 8.70
N GLY A 96 -32.63 -0.42 9.09
CA GLY A 96 -33.45 0.56 9.82
C GLY A 96 -32.72 1.22 11.00
N SER A 97 -33.08 2.48 11.24
CA SER A 97 -32.60 3.39 12.30
C SER A 97 -32.47 2.76 13.68
#